data_AF-A0A5K1BKV3-F1
#
_entry.id   AF-A0A5K1BKV3-F1
#
_cell.length_a   1.000
_cell.length_b   1.000
_cell.length_c   1.000
_cell.angle_alpha   90.00
_cell.angle_beta   90.00
_cell.angle_gamma   90.00
#
_symmetry.space_group_name_H-M   'P 1'
#
loop_
_entity.id
_entity.type
_entity.pdbx_description
1 polymer ?
#
loop_
_entity_poly.entity_id
_entity_poly.type
_entity_poly.pdbx_seq_one_letter_code
_entity_poly.pdbx_strand_id
1 'polypeptide(L)'
;QATNCLSEIDQSPPKSLLVAVQSCADAVAKAELLAQQDRDVRLLVSACICEIMRITAPVPPYNDDVLRVSLLALKVNGKLVVGDLK
;
A
#
# COMPACT_ATOMS: atom_id res chain seq x y z
N GLN A 1 -2.30 -4.80 13.15
CA GLN A 1 -2.05 -5.52 11.87
C GLN A 1 -0.78 -4.95 11.23
N ALA A 2 -0.29 -5.53 10.13
CA ALA A 2 1.00 -5.15 9.52
C ALA A 2 1.11 -3.66 9.15
N THR A 3 -0.02 -3.00 8.91
CA THR A 3 -0.08 -1.57 8.55
C THR A 3 -0.09 -0.62 9.74
N ASN A 4 -0.16 -1.09 11.00
CA ASN A 4 -0.22 -0.19 12.16
C ASN A 4 0.96 0.79 12.21
N CYS A 5 2.14 0.36 11.78
CA CYS A 5 3.31 1.23 11.74
C CYS A 5 3.22 2.31 10.65
N LEU A 6 2.48 2.06 9.56
CA LEU A 6 2.30 3.00 8.45
C LEU A 6 1.15 3.98 8.71
N SER A 7 0.09 3.54 9.41
CA SER A 7 -1.08 4.38 9.72
C SER A 7 -0.75 5.59 10.60
N GLU A 8 0.30 5.50 11.43
CA GLU A 8 0.74 6.57 12.31
C GLU A 8 1.64 7.62 11.62
N ILE A 9 2.03 7.37 10.36
CA ILE A 9 2.94 8.25 9.62
C ILE A 9 2.11 9.33 8.91
N ASP A 10 2.37 10.59 9.23
CA ASP A 10 1.76 11.71 8.52
C ASP A 10 2.25 11.82 7.08
N GLN A 11 1.46 12.49 6.25
CA GLN A 11 1.85 12.84 4.89
C GLN A 11 3.10 13.73 4.90
N SER A 12 4.03 13.50 3.97
CA SER A 12 5.32 14.21 3.88
C SER A 12 6.16 14.13 5.17
N PRO A 13 6.52 12.93 5.63
CA PRO A 13 7.28 12.75 6.86
C PRO A 13 8.73 13.27 6.72
N PRO A 14 9.49 13.37 7.83
CA PRO A 14 10.90 13.71 7.79
C PRO A 14 11.69 12.83 6.81
N LYS A 15 12.72 13.39 6.18
CA LYS A 15 13.51 12.71 5.13
C LYS A 15 14.00 11.32 5.52
N SER A 16 14.44 11.13 6.76
CA SER A 16 14.90 9.82 7.26
C SER A 16 13.79 8.76 7.23
N LEU A 17 12.57 9.14 7.61
CA LEU A 17 11.42 8.25 7.58
C LEU A 17 10.92 8.04 6.16
N LEU A 18 10.96 9.08 5.32
CA LEU A 18 10.59 8.98 3.91
C LEU A 18 11.48 7.97 3.15
N VAL A 19 12.78 7.90 3.45
CA VAL A 19 13.68 6.88 2.87
C VAL A 19 13.25 5.45 3.25
N ALA A 20 12.82 5.25 4.50
CA ALA A 20 12.30 3.97 4.96
C ALA A 20 10.96 3.62 4.27
N VAL A 21 10.06 4.60 4.14
CA VAL A 21 8.78 4.45 3.41
C VAL A 21 9.04 4.09 1.95
N GLN A 22 10.00 4.75 1.28
CA GLN A 22 10.34 4.43 -0.11
C GLN A 22 10.93 3.03 -0.24
N SER A 23 11.78 2.61 0.70
CA SER A 23 12.32 1.25 0.72
C SER A 23 11.22 0.20 0.90
N CYS A 24 10.24 0.50 1.75
CA CYS A 24 9.03 -0.32 1.89
C CYS A 24 8.21 -0.32 0.60
N ALA A 25 8.08 0.83 -0.05
CA ALA A 25 7.34 0.99 -1.29
C ALA A 25 7.89 0.10 -2.40
N ASP A 26 9.21 0.13 -2.59
CA ASP A 26 9.91 -0.67 -3.57
C ASP A 26 9.78 -2.18 -3.25
N ALA A 27 9.80 -2.54 -1.95
CA ALA A 27 9.64 -3.91 -1.52
C ALA A 27 8.25 -4.47 -1.84
N VAL A 28 7.17 -3.73 -1.53
CA VAL A 28 5.79 -4.19 -1.76
C VAL A 28 5.39 -4.22 -3.24
N ALA A 29 6.09 -3.46 -4.09
CA ALA A 29 5.88 -3.46 -5.54
C ALA A 29 6.62 -4.59 -6.27
N LYS A 30 7.36 -5.44 -5.55
CA LYS A 30 8.05 -6.60 -6.13
C LYS A 30 7.05 -7.61 -6.67
N ALA A 31 7.34 -8.16 -7.86
CA ALA A 31 6.47 -9.08 -8.57
C ALA A 31 6.08 -10.31 -7.73
N GLU A 32 6.98 -10.78 -6.87
CA GLU A 32 6.75 -11.90 -5.98
C GLU A 32 5.61 -11.62 -4.99
N LEU A 33 5.51 -10.39 -4.47
CA LEU A 33 4.43 -9.98 -3.57
C LEU A 33 3.14 -9.66 -4.34
N LEU A 34 3.25 -9.11 -5.55
CA LEU A 34 2.10 -8.82 -6.41
C LEU A 34 1.44 -10.09 -6.97
N ALA A 35 2.20 -11.17 -7.14
CA ALA A 35 1.73 -12.45 -7.68
C ALA A 35 1.29 -13.46 -6.60
N GLN A 36 1.18 -13.04 -5.34
CA GLN A 36 0.76 -13.92 -4.25
C GLN A 36 -0.67 -14.45 -4.49
N GLN A 37 -0.90 -15.74 -4.28
CA GLN A 37 -2.24 -16.34 -4.40
C GLN A 37 -3.02 -16.32 -3.09
N ASP A 38 -2.31 -16.23 -1.97
CA ASP A 38 -2.92 -16.13 -0.65
C ASP A 38 -3.70 -14.81 -0.52
N ARG A 39 -4.98 -14.94 -0.13
CA ARG A 39 -5.90 -13.82 -0.04
C ARG A 39 -5.48 -12.82 1.04
N ASP A 40 -5.05 -13.32 2.20
CA ASP A 40 -4.73 -12.48 3.34
C ASP A 40 -3.42 -11.75 3.09
N VAL A 41 -2.44 -12.42 2.46
CA VAL A 41 -1.20 -11.76 2.00
C VAL A 41 -1.52 -10.66 0.99
N ARG A 42 -2.34 -10.94 -0.02
CA ARG A 42 -2.76 -9.93 -0.99
C ARG A 42 -3.45 -8.74 -0.33
N LEU A 43 -4.37 -8.99 0.61
CA LEU A 43 -5.08 -7.94 1.33
C LEU A 43 -4.10 -7.05 2.12
N LEU A 44 -3.12 -7.66 2.79
CA LEU A 44 -2.08 -6.94 3.53
C LEU A 44 -1.19 -6.10 2.60
N VAL A 45 -0.77 -6.66 1.46
CA VAL A 45 0.02 -5.93 0.45
C VAL A 45 -0.76 -4.72 -0.07
N SER A 46 -2.05 -4.88 -0.39
CA SER A 46 -2.90 -3.77 -0.83
C SER A 46 -3.05 -2.70 0.25
N ALA A 47 -3.24 -3.09 1.51
CA ALA A 47 -3.37 -2.16 2.62
C ALA A 47 -2.06 -1.35 2.83
N CYS A 48 -0.90 -1.99 2.73
CA CYS A 48 0.39 -1.30 2.74
C CYS A 48 0.51 -0.29 1.59
N ILE A 49 0.12 -0.68 0.38
CA ILE A 49 0.13 0.22 -0.79
C ILE A 49 -0.76 1.44 -0.57
N CYS A 50 -1.96 1.26 0.00
CA CYS A 50 -2.85 2.36 0.32
C CYS A 50 -2.22 3.35 1.32
N GLU A 51 -1.60 2.84 2.38
CA GLU A 51 -0.93 3.71 3.36
C GLU A 51 0.28 4.42 2.76
N ILE A 52 1.08 3.75 1.94
CA ILE A 52 2.23 4.37 1.28
C ILE A 52 1.77 5.48 0.33
N MET A 53 0.70 5.26 -0.44
CA MET A 53 0.08 6.32 -1.26
C MET A 53 -0.40 7.51 -0.42
N ARG A 54 -1.01 7.26 0.75
CA ARG A 54 -1.44 8.32 1.67
C ARG A 54 -0.24 9.12 2.19
N ILE A 55 0.83 8.45 2.60
CA ILE A 55 2.05 9.07 3.15
C ILE A 55 2.78 9.91 2.10
N THR A 56 2.91 9.41 0.87
CA THR A 56 3.68 10.09 -0.18
C THR A 56 2.86 11.09 -0.99
N ALA A 57 1.55 11.18 -0.77
CA ALA A 57 0.71 12.18 -1.40
C ALA A 57 1.34 13.58 -1.25
N PRO A 58 1.20 14.46 -2.27
CA PRO A 58 0.46 14.27 -3.51
C PRO A 58 1.23 13.52 -4.61
N VAL A 59 2.46 13.06 -4.33
CA VAL A 59 3.31 12.40 -5.33
C VAL A 59 3.02 10.89 -5.33
N PRO A 60 2.51 10.34 -6.45
CA PRO A 60 2.22 8.91 -6.51
C PRO A 60 3.53 8.09 -6.46
N PRO A 61 3.61 7.08 -5.58
CA PRO A 61 4.80 6.24 -5.47
C PRO A 61 4.82 5.09 -6.48
N TYR A 62 3.68 4.84 -7.15
CA TYR A 62 3.48 3.73 -8.08
C TYR A 62 2.80 4.19 -9.36
N ASN A 63 3.04 3.46 -10.45
CA ASN A 63 2.30 3.62 -11.70
C ASN A 63 0.96 2.84 -11.67
N ASP A 64 0.12 3.11 -12.67
CA ASP A 64 -1.22 2.52 -12.77
C ASP A 64 -1.22 0.99 -12.85
N ASP A 65 -0.14 0.37 -13.35
CA ASP A 65 -0.06 -1.09 -13.48
C ASP A 65 0.08 -1.77 -12.12
N VAL A 66 0.99 -1.27 -11.27
CA VAL A 66 1.14 -1.74 -9.89
C VAL A 66 -0.16 -1.52 -9.11
N LEU A 67 -0.79 -0.35 -9.26
CA LEU A 67 -2.05 -0.04 -8.59
C LEU A 67 -3.18 -0.96 -9.05
N ARG A 68 -3.30 -1.22 -10.35
CA ARG A 68 -4.34 -2.08 -10.90
C ARG A 68 -4.22 -3.51 -10.37
N VAL A 69 -3.02 -4.10 -10.39
CA VAL A 69 -2.80 -5.46 -9.89
C VAL A 69 -3.10 -5.53 -8.38
N SER A 70 -2.60 -4.57 -7.63
CA SER A 70 -2.65 -4.59 -6.16
C SER A 70 -4.03 -4.28 -5.61
N LEU A 71 -4.75 -3.31 -6.16
CA LEU A 71 -6.04 -2.86 -5.62
C LEU A 71 -7.20 -3.80 -6.00
N LEU A 72 -7.01 -4.74 -6.93
CA LEU A 72 -8.01 -5.77 -7.22
C LEU A 72 -8.32 -6.64 -6.01
N ALA A 73 -7.39 -6.82 -5.07
CA ALA A 73 -7.64 -7.58 -3.85
C ALA A 73 -8.57 -6.87 -2.85
N LEU A 74 -8.72 -5.55 -2.94
CA LEU A 74 -9.62 -4.76 -2.09
C LEU A 74 -11.05 -4.69 -2.64
N LYS A 75 -11.30 -5.21 -3.85
CA LYS A 75 -12.66 -5.35 -4.38
C LYS A 75 -13.31 -6.58 -3.78
N VAL A 76 -14.16 -6.38 -2.78
CA VAL A 76 -15.09 -7.41 -2.30
C VAL A 76 -16.46 -7.11 -2.91
N ASN A 77 -17.02 -8.05 -3.69
CA ASN A 77 -18.35 -7.92 -4.31
C ASN A 77 -18.54 -6.66 -5.19
N GLY A 78 -17.51 -6.29 -5.97
CA GLY A 78 -17.59 -5.14 -6.90
C GLY A 78 -17.53 -3.76 -6.23
N LYS A 79 -17.35 -3.69 -4.91
CA LYS A 79 -17.13 -2.44 -4.17
C LYS A 79 -15.70 -2.40 -3.63
N LEU A 80 -15.07 -1.25 -3.77
CA LEU A 80 -13.82 -0.95 -3.07
C LEU A 80 -14.17 -0.86 -1.58
N VAL A 81 -13.66 -1.78 -0.76
CA VAL A 81 -13.83 -1.70 0.69
C VAL A 81 -12.82 -0.67 1.20
N VAL A 82 -13.28 0.57 1.34
CA VAL A 82 -12.54 1.68 1.98
C VAL A 82 -13.02 1.83 3.44
N GLY A 83 -13.07 0.72 4.17
CA GLY A 83 -13.19 0.73 5.63
C GLY A 83 -12.04 -0.14 6.12
N ASP A 84 -11.01 0.37 6.77
CA ASP A 84 -11.01 1.34 7.86
C ASP A 84 -9.83 2.32 7.75
N LEU A 85 -9.92 3.35 6.89
CA LEU A 85 -9.07 4.54 7.06
C LEU A 85 -9.71 5.41 8.14
N LYS A 86 -9.36 5.16 9.39
CA LYS A 86 -9.54 6.11 10.48
C LYS A 86 -8.18 6.52 11.02
#